data_AF-A0A1I3R6C6-F1
#
_entry.id   AF-A0A1I3R6C6-F1
#
_cell.length_a   1.000
_cell.length_b   1.000
_cell.length_c   1.000
_cell.angle_alpha   90.00
_cell.angle_beta   90.00
_cell.angle_gamma   90.00
#
_symmetry.space_group_name_H-M   'P 1'
#
loop_
_entity.id
_entity.type
_entity.pdbx_description
1 polymer ?
#
loop_
_entity_poly.entity_id
_entity_poly.type
_entity_poly.pdbx_seq_one_letter_code
_entity_poly.pdbx_strand_id
1 'polypeptide(L)'
;MHPDLPHSQLKIRRVRLDTGRENVVVISRRSKALRAEIFRGFSRVELRLNGKVLLATLLITDDDTLAAQDEIGLSEPAFRRFAEPVGTLVSVTPASPPESLEAVRAKIRGRTLSQAEIGAIINDLAHYRYSDMEIAAFLIGSASFITSDELLALTGAMAQAGTQLVWPDPVVVDKHCIGGIPGNRTSMVVVPIVAAHGLPIPKTSSRAITSPAGTADTMEVLARVNVGVEEMKAIVSACNGCLIWGGHVNLSPADDVLISVERPLSLDTREQMVASIMSKKIAAGSTHLLIDIPVGPTAKVTGAVEAMRLRKLFEFVGDRFGRTVEVITTDGRQPIGNGIGPVLEANDVMAVLGNDKDAPRDLREKSLRLAAHLLEYDPKLRGGAGYARARELLESGAALKQMQKIIDAQGPSTCSTELGSLSFDVKAAHDGTVSAIDCLRLNRLARTAGAPLDKGAGIRLFKKIGDRVEQGEPLYRVYAFDQPEHDLVASAAAAENGYAVDGHDALPGKTAS
;
A
#
# COMPACT_ATOMS: atom_id res chain seq x y z
N MET A 1 -26.16 27.51 -16.95
CA MET A 1 -27.03 28.03 -15.88
C MET A 1 -28.45 27.59 -16.22
N HIS A 2 -28.85 26.40 -15.78
CA HIS A 2 -30.25 25.96 -15.88
C HIS A 2 -31.00 26.49 -14.64
N PRO A 3 -32.26 26.93 -14.78
CA PRO A 3 -33.01 27.49 -13.65
C PRO A 3 -33.29 26.40 -12.61
N ASP A 4 -33.18 26.75 -11.32
CA ASP A 4 -33.50 25.90 -10.17
C ASP A 4 -34.93 25.36 -10.28
N LEU A 5 -35.07 24.13 -10.78
CA LEU A 5 -36.26 23.34 -10.58
C LEU A 5 -36.35 22.98 -9.09
N PRO A 6 -37.55 22.93 -8.49
CA PRO A 6 -37.72 22.56 -7.09
C PRO A 6 -37.22 21.13 -6.89
N HIS A 7 -35.98 20.98 -6.45
CA HIS A 7 -35.39 19.68 -6.18
C HIS A 7 -36.05 19.10 -4.92
N SER A 8 -36.52 17.87 -5.01
CA SER A 8 -37.09 17.18 -3.87
C SER A 8 -36.04 17.09 -2.75
N GLN A 9 -36.43 17.55 -1.55
CA GLN A 9 -35.56 17.53 -0.38
C GLN A 9 -35.90 16.34 0.52
N LEU A 10 -34.86 15.68 1.02
CA LEU A 10 -34.96 14.59 2.00
C LEU A 10 -34.12 14.94 3.23
N LYS A 11 -34.56 14.52 4.41
CA LYS A 11 -33.78 14.66 5.65
C LYS A 11 -32.72 13.59 5.72
N ILE A 12 -31.49 13.98 6.03
CA ILE A 12 -30.40 13.03 6.23
C ILE A 12 -30.69 12.15 7.44
N ARG A 13 -30.55 10.83 7.26
CA ARG A 13 -30.54 9.85 8.34
C ARG A 13 -29.23 9.08 8.29
N ARG A 14 -28.64 8.81 9.46
CA ARG A 14 -27.48 7.91 9.54
C ARG A 14 -27.95 6.47 9.62
N VAL A 15 -27.45 5.64 8.72
CA VAL A 15 -27.70 4.20 8.71
C VAL A 15 -26.40 3.48 9.06
N ARG A 16 -26.44 2.62 10.09
CA ARG A 16 -25.28 1.86 10.57
C ARG A 16 -24.96 0.67 9.66
N LEU A 17 -24.76 0.95 8.38
CA LEU A 17 -24.31 0.02 7.36
C LEU A 17 -22.90 0.42 6.94
N ASP A 18 -21.94 -0.48 7.14
CA ASP A 18 -20.61 -0.31 6.57
C ASP A 18 -20.57 -0.93 5.18
N THR A 19 -20.46 -0.08 4.17
CA THR A 19 -20.36 -0.45 2.76
C THR A 19 -18.92 -0.38 2.26
N GLY A 20 -17.96 -0.41 3.18
CA GLY A 20 -16.54 -0.28 2.89
C GLY A 20 -16.23 1.09 2.32
N ARG A 21 -15.99 1.15 1.00
CA ARG A 21 -15.64 2.39 0.31
C ARG A 21 -16.81 3.01 -0.45
N GLU A 22 -17.84 2.26 -0.78
CA GLU A 22 -18.93 2.78 -1.61
C GLU A 22 -19.81 3.75 -0.82
N ASN A 23 -20.13 4.89 -1.44
CA ASN A 23 -21.17 5.76 -0.91
C ASN A 23 -22.51 5.12 -1.27
N VAL A 24 -23.23 4.62 -0.27
CA VAL A 24 -24.54 4.02 -0.46
C VAL A 24 -25.57 4.87 0.26
N VAL A 25 -26.68 5.13 -0.42
CA VAL A 25 -27.84 5.77 0.17
C VAL A 25 -29.07 4.89 0.03
N VAL A 26 -29.94 4.96 1.02
CA VAL A 26 -31.16 4.17 1.12
C VAL A 26 -32.35 5.11 1.13
N ILE A 27 -33.34 4.87 0.28
CA ILE A 27 -34.62 5.59 0.29
C ILE A 27 -35.77 4.62 0.52
N SER A 28 -36.81 5.06 1.21
CA SER A 28 -38.06 4.30 1.30
C SER A 28 -38.69 4.14 -0.09
N ARG A 29 -39.20 2.95 -0.42
CA ARG A 29 -40.01 2.74 -1.63
C ARG A 29 -41.21 3.68 -1.70
N ARG A 30 -41.69 4.13 -0.54
CA ARG A 30 -42.81 5.05 -0.37
C ARG A 30 -42.39 6.52 -0.37
N SER A 31 -41.13 6.83 -0.67
CA SER A 31 -40.65 8.21 -0.70
C SER A 31 -41.44 9.05 -1.71
N LYS A 32 -41.88 10.22 -1.26
CA LYS A 32 -42.57 11.20 -2.12
C LYS A 32 -41.59 12.11 -2.88
N ALA A 33 -40.37 12.21 -2.38
CA ALA A 33 -39.30 13.00 -2.99
C ALA A 33 -38.81 12.35 -4.29
N LEU A 34 -38.70 11.01 -4.29
CA LEU A 34 -38.19 10.23 -5.41
C LEU A 34 -38.98 8.93 -5.58
N ARG A 35 -39.68 8.79 -6.71
CA ARG A 35 -40.39 7.56 -7.07
C ARG A 35 -39.39 6.49 -7.52
N ALA A 36 -39.44 5.32 -6.89
CA ALA A 36 -38.62 4.15 -7.24
C ALA A 36 -38.66 3.76 -8.73
N GLU A 37 -39.78 4.03 -9.42
CA GLU A 37 -39.97 3.70 -10.85
C GLU A 37 -39.10 4.54 -11.79
N ILE A 38 -38.75 5.78 -11.40
CA ILE A 38 -37.86 6.66 -12.17
C ILE A 38 -36.42 6.11 -12.18
N PHE A 39 -36.08 5.22 -11.24
CA PHE A 39 -34.73 4.67 -11.03
C PHE A 39 -34.47 3.33 -11.69
N ARG A 40 -35.45 2.71 -12.40
CA ARG A 40 -35.19 1.46 -13.13
C ARG A 40 -34.08 1.58 -14.19
N GLY A 41 -33.67 2.80 -14.56
CA GLY A 41 -32.54 3.08 -15.46
C GLY A 41 -31.30 3.73 -14.81
N PHE A 42 -31.33 4.09 -13.52
CA PHE A 42 -30.22 4.81 -12.86
C PHE A 42 -29.88 4.14 -11.53
N SER A 43 -28.63 3.69 -11.38
CA SER A 43 -28.13 3.07 -10.15
C SER A 43 -27.60 4.08 -9.12
N ARG A 44 -27.45 5.36 -9.49
CA ARG A 44 -26.80 6.38 -8.65
C ARG A 44 -27.59 7.70 -8.59
N VAL A 45 -27.46 8.36 -7.45
CA VAL A 45 -28.04 9.69 -7.17
C VAL A 45 -26.95 10.68 -6.78
N GLU A 46 -27.24 11.96 -7.02
CA GLU A 46 -26.48 13.10 -6.56
C GLU A 46 -27.18 13.73 -5.36
N LEU A 47 -26.46 13.87 -4.24
CA LEU A 47 -26.87 14.63 -3.07
C LEU A 47 -26.19 15.99 -3.14
N ARG A 48 -26.97 17.07 -3.01
CA ARG A 48 -26.45 18.44 -3.05
C ARG A 48 -26.92 19.28 -1.86
N LEU A 49 -25.97 19.94 -1.20
CA LEU A 49 -26.23 20.90 -0.13
C LEU A 49 -25.15 21.98 -0.10
N ASN A 50 -25.51 23.25 -0.19
CA ASN A 50 -24.58 24.39 -0.07
C ASN A 50 -23.30 24.26 -0.94
N GLY A 51 -23.45 23.74 -2.16
CA GLY A 51 -22.34 23.48 -3.08
C GLY A 51 -21.58 22.16 -2.85
N LYS A 52 -21.79 21.47 -1.72
CA LYS A 52 -21.31 20.10 -1.53
C LYS A 52 -22.09 19.15 -2.41
N VAL A 53 -21.39 18.22 -3.05
CA VAL A 53 -21.95 17.20 -3.94
C VAL A 53 -21.44 15.83 -3.52
N LEU A 54 -22.33 14.86 -3.39
CA LEU A 54 -21.97 13.45 -3.16
C LEU A 54 -22.71 12.57 -4.16
N LEU A 55 -21.96 11.79 -4.93
CA LEU A 55 -22.52 10.73 -5.76
C LEU A 55 -22.58 9.42 -4.97
N ALA A 56 -23.76 8.80 -4.93
CA ALA A 56 -23.99 7.58 -4.15
C ALA A 56 -24.83 6.56 -4.91
N THR A 57 -24.54 5.28 -4.69
CA THR A 57 -25.37 4.16 -5.15
C THR A 57 -26.67 4.16 -4.37
N LEU A 58 -27.79 4.05 -5.08
CA LEU A 58 -29.12 4.09 -4.49
C LEU A 58 -29.63 2.68 -4.22
N LEU A 59 -30.02 2.41 -2.98
CA LEU A 59 -30.80 1.25 -2.58
C LEU A 59 -32.22 1.69 -2.16
N ILE A 60 -33.19 0.83 -2.45
CA ILE A 60 -34.59 1.07 -2.08
C ILE A 60 -34.95 0.08 -0.97
N THR A 61 -35.52 0.60 0.12
CA THR A 61 -35.96 -0.20 1.27
C THR A 61 -37.48 -0.17 1.43
N ASP A 62 -38.05 -1.28 1.88
CA ASP A 62 -39.41 -1.36 2.40
C ASP A 62 -39.45 -1.27 3.94
N ASP A 63 -38.28 -1.24 4.58
CA ASP A 63 -38.09 -1.07 6.01
C ASP A 63 -37.96 0.42 6.36
N ASP A 64 -39.02 0.98 6.94
CA ASP A 64 -39.10 2.37 7.38
C ASP A 64 -38.12 2.68 8.55
N THR A 65 -37.47 1.67 9.16
CA THR A 65 -36.41 1.89 10.17
C THR A 65 -35.06 2.27 9.55
N LEU A 66 -34.84 1.94 8.28
CA LEU A 66 -33.62 2.34 7.55
C LEU A 66 -33.76 3.76 6.98
N ALA A 67 -34.93 4.09 6.43
CA ALA A 67 -35.27 5.44 5.98
C ALA A 67 -36.79 5.63 5.94
N ALA A 68 -37.30 6.68 6.57
CA ALA A 68 -38.70 7.08 6.42
C ALA A 68 -39.00 7.72 5.05
N GLN A 69 -40.27 8.05 4.79
CA GLN A 69 -40.72 8.59 3.50
C GLN A 69 -40.08 9.94 3.12
N ASP A 70 -39.76 10.77 4.12
CA ASP A 70 -39.12 12.08 3.97
C ASP A 70 -37.62 12.05 4.32
N GLU A 71 -37.03 10.87 4.44
CA GLU A 71 -35.62 10.69 4.79
C GLU A 71 -34.80 10.04 3.66
N ILE A 72 -33.51 10.33 3.68
CA ILE A 72 -32.48 9.60 2.93
C ILE A 72 -31.47 9.03 3.91
N GLY A 73 -31.39 7.71 3.96
CA GLY A 73 -30.43 6.99 4.79
C GLY A 73 -29.05 7.02 4.14
N LEU A 74 -28.02 7.51 4.82
CA LEU A 74 -26.64 7.47 4.37
C LEU A 74 -25.92 6.33 5.09
N SER A 75 -25.25 5.45 4.33
CA SER A 75 -24.34 4.45 4.90
C SER A 75 -23.18 5.13 5.65
N GLU A 76 -22.48 4.40 6.50
CA GLU A 76 -21.41 4.95 7.33
C GLU A 76 -20.30 5.65 6.52
N PRO A 77 -19.84 5.13 5.36
CA PRO A 77 -18.92 5.87 4.49
C PRO A 77 -19.54 7.14 3.88
N ALA A 78 -20.78 7.08 3.40
CA ALA A 78 -21.47 8.23 2.80
C ALA A 78 -21.70 9.35 3.82
N PHE A 79 -22.12 8.99 5.03
CA PHE A 79 -22.37 9.93 6.13
C PHE A 79 -21.08 10.64 6.56
N ARG A 80 -19.97 9.89 6.73
CA ARG A 80 -18.66 10.46 7.07
C ARG A 80 -18.13 11.42 6.01
N ARG A 81 -18.31 11.11 4.72
CA ARG A 81 -17.81 11.94 3.61
C ARG A 81 -18.68 13.16 3.32
N PHE A 82 -20.00 13.02 3.40
CA PHE A 82 -20.88 14.16 3.23
C PHE A 82 -20.73 15.15 4.40
N ALA A 83 -20.50 14.61 5.60
CA ALA A 83 -20.17 15.36 6.81
C ALA A 83 -21.23 16.44 7.13
N GLU A 84 -22.50 16.04 7.06
CA GLU A 84 -23.65 16.89 7.37
C GLU A 84 -24.48 16.28 8.50
N PRO A 85 -25.08 17.11 9.38
CA PRO A 85 -25.87 16.61 10.51
C PRO A 85 -27.10 15.81 10.10
N VAL A 86 -27.49 14.84 10.93
CA VAL A 86 -28.78 14.15 10.81
C VAL A 86 -29.93 15.18 10.88
N GLY A 87 -30.96 14.98 10.06
CA GLY A 87 -32.12 15.86 9.95
C GLY A 87 -31.97 16.99 8.94
N THR A 88 -30.75 17.25 8.46
CA THR A 88 -30.49 18.29 7.44
C THR A 88 -31.20 17.95 6.14
N LEU A 89 -31.87 18.94 5.54
CA LEU A 89 -32.53 18.78 4.25
C LEU A 89 -31.50 18.84 3.12
N VAL A 90 -31.45 17.80 2.31
CA VAL A 90 -30.55 17.67 1.15
C VAL A 90 -31.35 17.51 -0.12
N SER A 91 -30.90 18.16 -1.20
CA SER A 91 -31.45 17.97 -2.54
C SER A 91 -30.96 16.64 -3.10
N VAL A 92 -31.87 15.83 -3.64
CA VAL A 92 -31.51 14.53 -4.24
C VAL A 92 -32.02 14.47 -5.67
N THR A 93 -31.11 14.22 -6.62
CA THR A 93 -31.42 14.11 -8.05
C THR A 93 -30.77 12.86 -8.64
N PRO A 94 -31.29 12.30 -9.74
CA PRO A 94 -30.53 11.30 -10.51
C PRO A 94 -29.14 11.83 -10.86
N ALA A 95 -28.11 11.00 -10.67
CA ALA A 95 -26.75 11.39 -11.02
C ALA A 95 -26.59 11.42 -12.55
N SER A 96 -26.08 12.52 -13.09
CA SER A 96 -25.56 12.52 -14.47
C SER A 96 -24.19 11.82 -14.50
N PRO A 97 -23.93 10.95 -15.48
CA PRO A 97 -22.61 10.36 -15.65
C PRO A 97 -21.54 11.46 -15.79
N PRO A 98 -20.37 11.35 -15.14
CA PRO A 98 -19.28 12.31 -15.34
C PRO A 98 -18.87 12.41 -16.81
N GLU A 99 -18.57 13.63 -17.29
CA GLU A 99 -18.18 13.88 -18.69
C GLU A 99 -16.91 13.11 -19.09
N SER A 100 -16.00 12.89 -18.13
CA SER A 100 -14.77 12.12 -18.28
C SER A 100 -15.00 10.65 -18.69
N LEU A 101 -16.21 10.10 -18.51
CA LEU A 101 -16.53 8.74 -18.96
C LEU A 101 -16.51 8.60 -20.49
N GLU A 102 -16.69 9.67 -21.25
CA GLU A 102 -16.48 9.63 -22.71
C GLU A 102 -15.03 9.30 -23.06
N ALA A 103 -14.07 9.81 -22.29
CA ALA A 103 -12.67 9.46 -22.44
C ALA A 103 -12.42 7.99 -22.06
N VAL A 104 -13.06 7.47 -21.01
CA VAL A 104 -12.98 6.04 -20.66
C VAL A 104 -13.51 5.17 -21.81
N ARG A 105 -14.68 5.50 -22.36
CA ARG A 105 -15.26 4.78 -23.52
C ARG A 105 -14.36 4.84 -24.74
N ALA A 106 -13.76 5.99 -25.00
CA ALA A 106 -12.79 6.15 -26.07
C ALA A 106 -11.52 5.30 -25.84
N LYS A 107 -11.03 5.21 -24.61
CA LYS A 107 -9.88 4.37 -24.26
C LYS A 107 -10.16 2.90 -24.53
N ILE A 108 -11.34 2.41 -24.13
CA ILE A 108 -11.80 1.04 -24.42
C ILE A 108 -11.84 0.76 -25.92
N ARG A 109 -12.16 1.77 -26.75
CA ARG A 109 -12.14 1.68 -28.22
C ARG A 109 -10.73 1.82 -28.83
N GLY A 110 -9.68 1.84 -28.01
CA GLY A 110 -8.28 1.90 -28.46
C GLY A 110 -7.76 3.30 -28.78
N ARG A 111 -8.47 4.37 -28.41
CA ARG A 111 -7.98 5.74 -28.64
C ARG A 111 -6.94 6.13 -27.58
N THR A 112 -5.88 6.83 -28.02
CA THR A 112 -4.95 7.51 -27.13
C THR A 112 -5.62 8.73 -26.50
N LEU A 113 -5.53 8.85 -25.17
CA LEU A 113 -6.09 9.97 -24.43
C LEU A 113 -5.12 11.15 -24.39
N SER A 114 -5.68 12.36 -24.42
CA SER A 114 -4.93 13.58 -24.15
C SER A 114 -4.69 13.78 -22.66
N GLN A 115 -3.75 14.65 -22.32
CA GLN A 115 -3.46 15.01 -20.92
C GLN A 115 -4.69 15.57 -20.19
N ALA A 116 -5.51 16.39 -20.86
CA ALA A 116 -6.72 16.97 -20.27
C ALA A 116 -7.77 15.89 -19.94
N GLU A 117 -7.92 14.91 -20.83
CA GLU A 117 -8.85 13.79 -20.61
C GLU A 117 -8.41 12.90 -19.45
N ILE A 118 -7.13 12.57 -19.37
CA ILE A 118 -6.57 11.82 -18.24
C ILE A 118 -6.73 12.61 -16.95
N GLY A 119 -6.44 13.92 -16.97
CA GLY A 119 -6.65 14.80 -15.83
C GLY A 119 -8.10 14.79 -15.33
N ALA A 120 -9.07 14.84 -16.25
CA ALA A 120 -10.49 14.77 -15.91
C ALA A 120 -10.87 13.42 -15.28
N ILE A 121 -10.39 12.30 -15.84
CA ILE A 121 -10.61 10.95 -15.28
C ILE A 121 -10.03 10.88 -13.87
N ILE A 122 -8.78 11.29 -13.67
CA ILE A 122 -8.11 11.22 -12.37
C ILE A 122 -8.82 12.12 -11.33
N ASN A 123 -9.26 13.31 -11.74
CA ASN A 123 -10.04 14.18 -10.87
C ASN A 123 -11.33 13.50 -10.40
N ASP A 124 -12.06 12.86 -11.31
CA ASP A 124 -13.32 12.18 -10.96
C ASP A 124 -13.09 10.93 -10.10
N LEU A 125 -11.99 10.21 -10.31
CA LEU A 125 -11.55 9.11 -9.44
C LEU A 125 -11.22 9.59 -8.03
N ALA A 126 -10.42 10.66 -7.89
CA ALA A 126 -10.04 11.25 -6.62
C ALA A 126 -11.26 11.73 -5.79
N HIS A 127 -12.33 12.15 -6.47
CA HIS A 127 -13.59 12.59 -5.86
C HIS A 127 -14.66 11.50 -5.75
N TYR A 128 -14.29 10.21 -5.93
CA TYR A 128 -15.21 9.07 -5.82
C TYR A 128 -16.45 9.17 -6.73
N ARG A 129 -16.28 9.83 -7.89
CA ARG A 129 -17.37 10.02 -8.86
C ARG A 129 -17.57 8.81 -9.76
N TYR A 130 -16.63 7.86 -9.78
CA TYR A 130 -16.77 6.59 -10.50
C TYR A 130 -17.22 5.46 -9.57
N SER A 131 -17.98 4.53 -10.13
CA SER A 131 -18.28 3.21 -9.57
C SER A 131 -17.13 2.24 -9.87
N ASP A 132 -17.08 1.12 -9.14
CA ASP A 132 -16.07 0.08 -9.36
C ASP A 132 -16.09 -0.47 -10.81
N MET A 133 -17.26 -0.52 -11.44
CA MET A 133 -17.40 -0.91 -12.85
C MET A 133 -16.71 0.09 -13.80
N GLU A 134 -16.87 1.39 -13.55
CA GLU A 134 -16.24 2.44 -14.38
C GLU A 134 -14.73 2.49 -14.17
N ILE A 135 -14.28 2.28 -12.92
CA ILE A 135 -12.86 2.15 -12.58
C ILE A 135 -12.27 0.93 -13.29
N ALA A 136 -12.91 -0.24 -13.19
CA ALA A 136 -12.48 -1.47 -13.86
C ALA A 136 -12.39 -1.28 -15.38
N ALA A 137 -13.36 -0.59 -15.99
CA ALA A 137 -13.38 -0.32 -17.41
C ALA A 137 -12.17 0.55 -17.85
N PHE A 138 -11.82 1.56 -17.06
CA PHE A 138 -10.62 2.37 -17.31
C PHE A 138 -9.32 1.55 -17.13
N LEU A 139 -9.24 0.73 -16.08
CA LEU A 139 -8.09 -0.12 -15.81
C LEU A 139 -7.85 -1.14 -16.93
N ILE A 140 -8.88 -1.86 -17.35
CA ILE A 140 -8.81 -2.85 -18.43
C ILE A 140 -8.45 -2.18 -19.76
N GLY A 141 -9.07 -1.03 -20.07
CA GLY A 141 -8.76 -0.24 -21.27
C GLY A 141 -7.30 0.23 -21.29
N SER A 142 -6.76 0.66 -20.14
CA SER A 142 -5.37 1.09 -20.01
C SER A 142 -4.38 -0.08 -20.00
N ALA A 143 -4.76 -1.23 -19.41
CA ALA A 143 -3.94 -2.43 -19.40
C ALA A 143 -3.76 -3.04 -20.80
N SER A 144 -4.73 -2.81 -21.69
CA SER A 144 -4.65 -3.26 -23.08
C SER A 144 -3.59 -2.48 -23.87
N PHE A 145 -3.51 -1.17 -23.66
CA PHE A 145 -2.57 -0.29 -24.34
C PHE A 145 -2.44 1.03 -23.57
N ILE A 146 -1.22 1.50 -23.35
CA ILE A 146 -0.93 2.85 -22.85
C ILE A 146 0.35 3.37 -23.51
N THR A 147 0.30 4.60 -24.01
CA THR A 147 1.48 5.27 -24.58
C THR A 147 2.35 5.88 -23.49
N SER A 148 3.60 6.21 -23.82
CA SER A 148 4.49 6.94 -22.90
C SER A 148 3.92 8.31 -22.49
N ASP A 149 3.24 9.01 -23.40
CA ASP A 149 2.62 10.30 -23.08
C ASP A 149 1.42 10.16 -22.15
N GLU A 150 0.59 9.13 -22.36
CA GLU A 150 -0.50 8.79 -21.43
C GLU A 150 0.03 8.40 -20.05
N LEU A 151 1.12 7.64 -19.98
CA LEU A 151 1.77 7.28 -18.70
C LEU A 151 2.24 8.52 -17.93
N LEU A 152 2.86 9.47 -18.62
CA LEU A 152 3.32 10.72 -18.00
C LEU A 152 2.14 11.58 -17.55
N ALA A 153 1.11 11.70 -18.39
CA ALA A 153 -0.12 12.41 -18.04
C ALA A 153 -0.82 11.78 -16.83
N LEU A 154 -0.88 10.44 -16.78
CA LEU A 154 -1.45 9.68 -15.67
C LEU A 154 -0.67 9.93 -14.37
N THR A 155 0.65 9.76 -14.42
CA THR A 155 1.54 9.99 -13.27
C THR A 155 1.41 11.42 -12.74
N GLY A 156 1.42 12.40 -13.64
CA GLY A 156 1.32 13.82 -13.30
C GLY A 156 -0.04 14.18 -12.69
N ALA A 157 -1.14 13.72 -13.31
CA ALA A 157 -2.48 13.95 -12.80
C ALA A 157 -2.69 13.30 -11.42
N MET A 158 -2.20 12.07 -11.23
CA MET A 158 -2.28 11.36 -9.94
C MET A 158 -1.49 12.06 -8.84
N ALA A 159 -0.34 12.64 -9.17
CA ALA A 159 0.43 13.43 -8.21
C ALA A 159 -0.34 14.72 -7.86
N GLN A 160 -0.76 15.48 -8.87
CA GLN A 160 -1.45 16.78 -8.69
C GLN A 160 -2.79 16.68 -7.96
N ALA A 161 -3.47 15.54 -8.04
CA ALA A 161 -4.74 15.32 -7.34
C ALA A 161 -4.59 15.20 -5.81
N GLY A 162 -3.37 14.97 -5.31
CA GLY A 162 -3.09 14.84 -3.88
C GLY A 162 -2.29 15.99 -3.30
N THR A 163 -2.04 15.92 -1.99
CA THR A 163 -1.22 16.88 -1.26
C THR A 163 0.20 16.88 -1.80
N GLN A 164 0.71 18.05 -2.18
CA GLN A 164 2.11 18.24 -2.58
C GLN A 164 2.94 18.69 -1.38
N LEU A 165 3.93 17.88 -0.99
CA LEU A 165 4.90 18.23 0.03
C LEU A 165 6.09 18.94 -0.58
N VAL A 166 6.56 19.97 0.11
CA VAL A 166 7.77 20.73 -0.26
C VAL A 166 8.68 20.75 0.96
N TRP A 167 9.95 20.51 0.71
CA TRP A 167 11.01 20.48 1.71
C TRP A 167 12.01 21.60 1.43
N PRO A 168 12.64 22.18 2.47
CA PRO A 168 13.61 23.25 2.30
C PRO A 168 14.93 22.76 1.69
N ASP A 169 15.23 21.47 1.84
CA ASP A 169 16.48 20.88 1.38
C ASP A 169 16.48 20.60 -0.14
N PRO A 170 17.59 20.87 -0.83
CA PRO A 170 17.71 20.57 -2.26
C PRO A 170 17.81 19.07 -2.55
N VAL A 171 18.28 18.28 -1.57
CA VAL A 171 18.44 16.82 -1.67
C VAL A 171 17.53 16.19 -0.60
N VAL A 172 16.36 15.75 -1.06
CA VAL A 172 15.43 14.91 -0.31
C VAL A 172 15.44 13.52 -0.92
N VAL A 173 15.88 12.54 -0.14
CA VAL A 173 16.00 11.15 -0.59
C VAL A 173 14.78 10.33 -0.16
N ASP A 174 14.38 9.34 -0.97
CA ASP A 174 13.39 8.33 -0.56
C ASP A 174 13.77 6.98 -1.20
N LYS A 175 13.37 5.88 -0.53
CA LYS A 175 13.55 4.51 -1.02
C LYS A 175 12.22 3.82 -1.14
N HIS A 176 11.92 3.32 -2.32
CA HIS A 176 10.76 2.47 -2.56
C HIS A 176 11.19 1.03 -2.86
N CYS A 177 10.33 0.06 -2.54
CA CYS A 177 10.48 -1.31 -2.98
C CYS A 177 9.16 -1.73 -3.60
N ILE A 178 9.18 -2.32 -4.80
CA ILE A 178 7.96 -2.79 -5.48
C ILE A 178 7.23 -3.90 -4.71
N GLY A 179 7.91 -4.50 -3.73
CA GLY A 179 7.36 -5.46 -2.77
C GLY A 179 7.34 -6.88 -3.30
N GLY A 180 6.46 -7.70 -2.71
CA GLY A 180 6.28 -9.12 -3.07
C GLY A 180 7.06 -10.11 -2.20
N ILE A 181 8.15 -9.68 -1.56
CA ILE A 181 8.96 -10.52 -0.68
C ILE A 181 8.58 -10.28 0.80
N PRO A 182 8.19 -11.33 1.55
CA PRO A 182 7.91 -11.23 2.99
C PRO A 182 9.14 -10.80 3.79
N GLY A 183 8.91 -10.18 4.95
CA GLY A 183 10.00 -9.78 5.86
C GLY A 183 10.85 -8.59 5.39
N ASN A 184 10.59 -8.05 4.19
CA ASN A 184 11.39 -6.97 3.61
C ASN A 184 11.15 -5.61 4.30
N ARG A 185 11.64 -5.44 5.52
CA ARG A 185 11.63 -4.18 6.30
C ARG A 185 12.92 -3.39 6.22
N THR A 186 13.64 -3.57 5.11
CA THR A 186 14.83 -2.78 4.80
C THR A 186 14.59 -1.28 4.91
N SER A 187 13.40 -0.78 4.55
CA SER A 187 13.06 0.65 4.69
C SER A 187 13.18 1.15 6.14
N MET A 188 12.84 0.34 7.14
CA MET A 188 12.94 0.72 8.55
C MET A 188 14.38 0.74 9.07
N VAL A 189 15.31 0.03 8.41
CA VAL A 189 16.75 0.11 8.74
C VAL A 189 17.44 1.22 7.94
N VAL A 190 17.04 1.41 6.67
CA VAL A 190 17.61 2.43 5.78
C VAL A 190 17.31 3.84 6.27
N VAL A 191 16.06 4.12 6.66
CA VAL A 191 15.63 5.46 7.12
C VAL A 191 16.50 6.00 8.27
N PRO A 192 16.68 5.31 9.40
CA PRO A 192 17.50 5.83 10.48
C PRO A 192 18.98 5.97 10.12
N ILE A 193 19.53 5.11 9.24
CA ILE A 193 20.93 5.25 8.77
C ILE A 193 21.07 6.55 7.97
N VAL A 194 20.18 6.79 7.01
CA VAL A 194 20.20 7.97 6.15
C VAL A 194 19.94 9.25 6.94
N ALA A 195 18.96 9.21 7.85
CA ALA A 195 18.65 10.32 8.74
C ALA A 195 19.81 10.65 9.71
N ALA A 196 20.52 9.62 10.22
CA ALA A 196 21.69 9.79 11.09
C ALA A 196 22.90 10.36 10.34
N HIS A 197 23.01 10.09 9.04
CA HIS A 197 23.98 10.75 8.17
C HIS A 197 23.67 12.24 7.98
N GLY A 198 22.38 12.59 7.94
CA GLY A 198 21.90 13.97 7.86
C GLY A 198 21.13 14.31 6.58
N LEU A 199 20.80 13.32 5.75
CA LEU A 199 19.94 13.54 4.58
C LEU A 199 18.46 13.41 4.96
N PRO A 200 17.59 14.35 4.54
CA PRO A 200 16.15 14.24 4.74
C PRO A 200 15.55 13.04 4.00
N ILE A 201 14.90 12.15 4.76
CA ILE A 201 14.20 10.97 4.24
C ILE A 201 12.76 10.86 4.79
N PRO A 202 11.82 11.66 4.25
CA PRO A 202 10.41 11.71 4.70
C PRO A 202 9.61 10.47 4.23
N LYS A 203 9.90 9.29 4.80
CA LYS A 203 9.37 8.02 4.29
C LYS A 203 7.89 7.84 4.60
N THR A 204 7.08 7.91 3.55
CA THR A 204 5.67 7.48 3.57
C THR A 204 5.53 6.05 3.06
N SER A 205 4.77 5.22 3.77
CA SER A 205 4.54 3.82 3.43
C SER A 205 3.06 3.48 3.45
N SER A 206 2.62 2.57 2.58
CA SER A 206 1.30 1.97 2.68
C SER A 206 1.28 0.88 3.77
N ARG A 207 0.07 0.56 4.23
CA ARG A 207 -0.18 -0.67 4.97
C ARG A 207 -0.18 -1.87 4.03
N ALA A 208 0.01 -3.05 4.59
CA ALA A 208 -0.23 -4.31 3.94
C ALA A 208 -1.67 -4.33 3.42
N ILE A 209 -1.80 -4.83 2.21
CA ILE A 209 -3.11 -5.15 1.63
C ILE A 209 -3.11 -6.62 1.19
N THR A 210 -2.01 -7.10 0.57
CA THR A 210 -1.84 -8.52 0.21
C THR A 210 -0.61 -9.18 0.85
N SER A 211 0.27 -8.41 1.48
CA SER A 211 1.37 -8.92 2.29
C SER A 211 0.91 -9.14 3.73
N PRO A 212 1.59 -10.00 4.50
CA PRO A 212 1.28 -10.25 5.91
C PRO A 212 1.66 -9.07 6.83
N ALA A 213 2.45 -8.12 6.33
CA ALA A 213 2.63 -6.81 6.92
C ALA A 213 3.15 -5.82 5.87
N GLY A 214 2.88 -4.54 6.06
CA GLY A 214 3.52 -3.43 5.36
C GLY A 214 4.49 -2.69 6.29
N THR A 215 5.32 -1.81 5.73
CA THR A 215 6.24 -0.99 6.55
C THR A 215 5.48 -0.13 7.56
N ALA A 216 4.31 0.40 7.21
CA ALA A 216 3.48 1.14 8.15
C ALA A 216 2.95 0.24 9.27
N ASP A 217 2.53 -0.99 8.98
CA ASP A 217 2.02 -1.90 10.02
C ASP A 217 3.11 -2.34 11.01
N THR A 218 4.34 -2.52 10.52
CA THR A 218 5.49 -2.86 11.36
C THR A 218 5.97 -1.67 12.17
N MET A 219 6.06 -0.47 11.57
CA MET A 219 6.42 0.74 12.33
C MET A 219 5.35 1.07 13.38
N GLU A 220 4.08 0.76 13.12
CA GLU A 220 3.00 0.93 14.07
C GLU A 220 3.19 0.11 15.35
N VAL A 221 3.96 -0.97 15.33
CA VAL A 221 4.33 -1.70 16.55
C VAL A 221 5.23 -0.86 17.46
N LEU A 222 6.05 0.02 16.90
CA LEU A 222 7.06 0.80 17.62
C LEU A 222 6.59 2.24 17.93
N ALA A 223 5.83 2.87 17.03
CA ALA A 223 5.38 4.24 17.17
C ALA A 223 4.05 4.49 16.45
N ARG A 224 3.37 5.57 16.78
CA ARG A 224 2.21 6.02 16.00
C ARG A 224 2.63 6.32 14.55
N VAL A 225 1.87 5.83 13.58
CA VAL A 225 2.10 6.07 12.13
C VAL A 225 1.05 6.99 11.49
N ASN A 226 -0.05 7.27 12.20
CA ASN A 226 -1.10 8.19 11.80
C ASN A 226 -0.69 9.62 12.18
N VAL A 227 0.03 10.27 11.27
CA VAL A 227 0.65 11.58 11.47
C VAL A 227 0.16 12.53 10.36
N GLY A 228 -0.29 13.72 10.74
CA GLY A 228 -0.74 14.74 9.78
C GLY A 228 0.43 15.45 9.08
N VAL A 229 0.15 16.19 8.01
CA VAL A 229 1.18 16.86 7.17
C VAL A 229 2.08 17.81 7.98
N GLU A 230 1.49 18.69 8.80
CA GLU A 230 2.28 19.68 9.56
C GLU A 230 3.13 19.03 10.66
N GLU A 231 2.58 18.01 11.32
CA GLU A 231 3.32 17.21 12.29
C GLU A 231 4.46 16.43 11.62
N MET A 232 4.22 15.85 10.44
CA MET A 232 5.25 15.19 9.64
C MET A 232 6.40 16.14 9.31
N LYS A 233 6.10 17.38 8.90
CA LYS A 233 7.14 18.39 8.62
C LYS A 233 7.98 18.68 9.87
N ALA A 234 7.34 18.83 11.03
CA ALA A 234 8.04 19.05 12.29
C ALA A 234 8.95 17.86 12.67
N ILE A 235 8.47 16.63 12.51
CA ILE A 235 9.25 15.41 12.78
C ILE A 235 10.46 15.34 11.84
N VAL A 236 10.27 15.54 10.53
CA VAL A 236 11.36 15.49 9.55
C VAL A 236 12.36 16.62 9.80
N SER A 237 11.91 17.83 10.16
CA SER A 237 12.81 18.92 10.54
C SER A 237 13.64 18.59 11.79
N ALA A 238 13.05 17.90 12.77
CA ALA A 238 13.77 17.51 13.99
C ALA A 238 14.69 16.31 13.77
N CYS A 239 14.31 15.37 12.91
CA CYS A 239 14.90 14.04 12.83
C CYS A 239 15.55 13.70 11.49
N ASN A 240 15.49 14.56 10.47
CA ASN A 240 15.86 14.25 9.08
C ASN A 240 15.15 13.01 8.50
N GLY A 241 14.10 12.50 9.14
CA GLY A 241 13.43 11.29 8.69
C GLY A 241 12.17 10.99 9.50
N CYS A 242 11.28 10.24 8.89
CA CYS A 242 10.07 9.72 9.52
C CYS A 242 9.66 8.41 8.84
N LEU A 243 8.84 7.58 9.50
CA LEU A 243 8.23 6.38 8.95
C LEU A 243 6.73 6.41 9.25
N ILE A 244 5.95 6.97 8.33
CA ILE A 244 4.50 7.21 8.56
C ILE A 244 3.62 6.51 7.53
N TRP A 245 2.34 6.37 7.84
CA TRP A 245 1.35 5.83 6.91
C TRP A 245 0.90 6.90 5.91
N GLY A 246 1.07 6.62 4.62
CA GLY A 246 0.75 7.56 3.54
C GLY A 246 -0.74 7.91 3.41
N GLY A 247 -1.64 7.04 3.89
CA GLY A 247 -3.09 7.24 3.75
C GLY A 247 -3.62 8.50 4.46
N HIS A 248 -2.98 8.94 5.53
CA HIS A 248 -3.37 10.19 6.23
C HIS A 248 -2.83 11.46 5.59
N VAL A 249 -1.85 11.36 4.68
CA VAL A 249 -1.20 12.51 4.03
C VAL A 249 -1.88 12.85 2.70
N ASN A 250 -2.72 11.94 2.19
CA ASN A 250 -3.49 12.09 0.95
C ASN A 250 -2.61 12.47 -0.26
N LEU A 251 -1.44 11.83 -0.40
CA LEU A 251 -0.44 12.16 -1.42
C LEU A 251 -0.91 11.84 -2.86
N SER A 252 -1.70 10.78 -3.03
CA SER A 252 -2.30 10.45 -4.33
C SER A 252 -3.62 9.70 -4.11
N PRO A 253 -4.74 10.41 -3.86
CA PRO A 253 -6.03 9.78 -3.57
C PRO A 253 -6.49 8.84 -4.69
N ALA A 254 -6.28 9.25 -5.94
CA ALA A 254 -6.67 8.45 -7.11
C ALA A 254 -5.94 7.10 -7.17
N ASP A 255 -4.73 7.01 -6.64
CA ASP A 255 -3.97 5.77 -6.59
C ASP A 255 -4.63 4.74 -5.66
N ASP A 256 -4.99 5.16 -4.44
CA ASP A 256 -5.71 4.29 -3.50
C ASP A 256 -7.05 3.83 -4.11
N VAL A 257 -7.66 4.68 -4.95
CA VAL A 257 -8.89 4.37 -5.68
C VAL A 257 -8.70 3.29 -6.74
N LEU A 258 -7.65 3.40 -7.55
CA LEU A 258 -7.34 2.44 -8.61
C LEU A 258 -6.94 1.09 -8.01
N ILE A 259 -6.08 1.11 -6.99
CA ILE A 259 -5.56 -0.09 -6.32
C ILE A 259 -6.69 -0.95 -5.72
N SER A 260 -7.80 -0.36 -5.27
CA SER A 260 -8.91 -1.12 -4.71
C SER A 260 -9.63 -2.00 -5.73
N VAL A 261 -9.52 -1.66 -7.03
CA VAL A 261 -10.14 -2.41 -8.14
C VAL A 261 -9.10 -3.22 -8.94
N GLU A 262 -7.88 -2.71 -9.09
CA GLU A 262 -6.74 -3.43 -9.70
C GLU A 262 -6.50 -4.79 -9.03
N ARG A 263 -6.53 -4.82 -7.70
CA ARG A 263 -6.19 -6.01 -6.91
C ARG A 263 -7.20 -7.15 -7.07
N PRO A 264 -8.53 -6.99 -6.87
CA PRO A 264 -9.49 -8.05 -7.14
C PRO A 264 -9.42 -8.59 -8.57
N LEU A 265 -9.10 -7.71 -9.54
CA LEU A 265 -8.94 -8.08 -10.94
C LEU A 265 -7.58 -8.70 -11.26
N SER A 266 -6.62 -8.68 -10.32
CA SER A 266 -5.22 -9.07 -10.54
C SER A 266 -4.58 -8.33 -11.74
N LEU A 267 -4.95 -7.08 -11.95
CA LEU A 267 -4.39 -6.20 -12.98
C LEU A 267 -3.32 -5.30 -12.36
N ASP A 268 -2.05 -5.59 -12.63
CA ASP A 268 -0.90 -4.78 -12.18
C ASP A 268 0.07 -4.62 -13.36
N THR A 269 -0.27 -3.74 -14.30
CA THR A 269 0.62 -3.46 -15.44
C THR A 269 1.84 -2.66 -14.99
N ARG A 270 2.95 -2.79 -15.72
CA ARG A 270 4.21 -2.11 -15.36
C ARG A 270 4.05 -0.60 -15.36
N GLU A 271 3.29 -0.09 -16.32
CA GLU A 271 2.99 1.32 -16.51
C GLU A 271 2.12 1.86 -15.38
N GLN A 272 1.06 1.15 -14.98
CA GLN A 272 0.25 1.52 -13.81
C GLN A 272 1.06 1.46 -12.52
N MET A 273 1.88 0.42 -12.33
CA MET A 273 2.75 0.30 -11.16
C MET A 273 3.72 1.48 -11.05
N VAL A 274 4.37 1.85 -12.16
CA VAL A 274 5.29 3.00 -12.18
C VAL A 274 4.52 4.30 -11.93
N ALA A 275 3.35 4.51 -12.56
CA ALA A 275 2.53 5.70 -12.33
C ALA A 275 2.09 5.83 -10.86
N SER A 276 1.63 4.74 -10.27
CA SER A 276 1.27 4.64 -8.85
C SER A 276 2.45 5.05 -7.96
N ILE A 277 3.60 4.39 -8.11
CA ILE A 277 4.76 4.63 -7.25
C ILE A 277 5.27 6.05 -7.45
N MET A 278 5.53 6.46 -8.68
CA MET A 278 6.12 7.76 -8.99
C MET A 278 5.22 8.92 -8.58
N SER A 279 3.91 8.84 -8.79
CA SER A 279 2.98 9.91 -8.39
C SER A 279 3.04 10.21 -6.89
N LYS A 280 3.03 9.17 -6.03
CA LYS A 280 3.20 9.31 -4.57
C LYS A 280 4.57 9.85 -4.19
N LYS A 281 5.64 9.48 -4.91
CA LYS A 281 7.01 9.91 -4.61
C LYS A 281 7.24 11.37 -5.01
N ILE A 282 6.69 11.78 -6.16
CA ILE A 282 6.67 13.17 -6.62
C ILE A 282 5.87 14.03 -5.65
N ALA A 283 4.65 13.60 -5.28
CA ALA A 283 3.80 14.30 -4.32
C ALA A 283 4.43 14.40 -2.93
N ALA A 284 5.23 13.41 -2.52
CA ALA A 284 5.99 13.46 -1.26
C ALA A 284 7.16 14.45 -1.29
N GLY A 285 7.45 15.11 -2.42
CA GLY A 285 8.53 16.09 -2.55
C GLY A 285 9.92 15.46 -2.65
N SER A 286 10.03 14.16 -2.89
CA SER A 286 11.31 13.47 -3.04
C SER A 286 12.03 13.97 -4.30
N THR A 287 13.34 14.19 -4.20
CA THR A 287 14.19 14.67 -5.31
C THR A 287 15.05 13.55 -5.89
N HIS A 288 15.50 12.64 -5.00
CA HIS A 288 16.36 11.52 -5.32
C HIS A 288 15.67 10.23 -4.81
N LEU A 289 15.53 9.25 -5.70
CA LEU A 289 14.72 8.06 -5.46
C LEU A 289 15.51 6.81 -5.74
N LEU A 290 15.56 5.90 -4.76
CA LEU A 290 16.07 4.55 -4.95
C LEU A 290 14.91 3.56 -5.05
N ILE A 291 14.84 2.82 -6.15
CA ILE A 291 13.82 1.78 -6.38
C ILE A 291 14.46 0.40 -6.25
N ASP A 292 14.06 -0.35 -5.24
CA ASP A 292 14.40 -1.77 -5.02
C ASP A 292 13.43 -2.67 -5.79
N ILE A 293 13.98 -3.47 -6.72
CA ILE A 293 13.26 -4.50 -7.49
C ILE A 293 13.78 -5.88 -7.05
N PRO A 294 13.08 -6.57 -6.13
CA PRO A 294 13.38 -7.96 -5.84
C PRO A 294 13.06 -8.85 -7.04
N VAL A 295 14.02 -9.66 -7.47
CA VAL A 295 13.90 -10.61 -8.59
C VAL A 295 13.99 -12.03 -8.06
N GLY A 296 12.97 -12.85 -8.35
CA GLY A 296 12.92 -14.23 -7.87
C GLY A 296 11.72 -15.01 -8.40
N PRO A 297 11.72 -16.34 -8.25
CA PRO A 297 10.72 -17.23 -8.85
C PRO A 297 9.28 -16.91 -8.41
N THR A 298 9.11 -16.51 -7.15
CA THR A 298 7.81 -16.18 -6.55
C THR A 298 7.63 -14.68 -6.30
N ALA A 299 8.60 -13.86 -6.71
CA ALA A 299 8.54 -12.41 -6.62
C ALA A 299 7.54 -11.81 -7.63
N LYS A 300 7.30 -10.49 -7.53
CA LYS A 300 6.55 -9.76 -8.56
C LYS A 300 7.27 -9.75 -9.91
N VAL A 301 8.59 -9.65 -9.89
CA VAL A 301 9.45 -9.67 -11.07
C VAL A 301 10.23 -10.97 -11.08
N THR A 302 10.02 -11.80 -12.10
CA THR A 302 10.56 -13.17 -12.13
C THR A 302 11.86 -13.29 -12.89
N GLY A 303 12.22 -12.29 -13.71
CA GLY A 303 13.39 -12.35 -14.57
C GLY A 303 14.06 -11.01 -14.84
N ALA A 304 15.32 -11.08 -15.28
CA ALA A 304 16.16 -9.91 -15.53
C ALA A 304 15.63 -9.00 -16.65
N VAL A 305 14.99 -9.58 -17.69
CA VAL A 305 14.43 -8.80 -18.81
C VAL A 305 13.30 -7.89 -18.33
N GLU A 306 12.43 -8.41 -17.47
CA GLU A 306 11.35 -7.62 -16.89
C GLU A 306 11.87 -6.55 -15.93
N ALA A 307 12.84 -6.90 -15.08
CA ALA A 307 13.50 -5.93 -14.21
C ALA A 307 14.14 -4.78 -15.00
N MET A 308 14.79 -5.07 -16.13
CA MET A 308 15.39 -4.06 -17.01
C MET A 308 14.32 -3.15 -17.63
N ARG A 309 13.18 -3.70 -18.05
CA ARG A 309 12.07 -2.90 -18.59
C ARG A 309 11.50 -1.94 -17.54
N LEU A 310 11.23 -2.44 -16.33
CA LEU A 310 10.77 -1.61 -15.22
C LEU A 310 11.79 -0.52 -14.86
N ARG A 311 13.08 -0.87 -14.81
CA ARG A 311 14.15 0.09 -14.58
C ARG A 311 14.09 1.26 -15.55
N LYS A 312 14.06 0.98 -16.86
CA LYS A 312 13.99 2.03 -17.89
C LYS A 312 12.73 2.89 -17.76
N LEU A 313 11.63 2.29 -17.34
CA LEU A 313 10.36 3.00 -17.18
C LEU A 313 10.39 3.96 -15.99
N PHE A 314 10.95 3.53 -14.85
CA PHE A 314 11.18 4.38 -13.69
C PHE A 314 12.14 5.54 -13.99
N GLU A 315 13.26 5.25 -14.66
CA GLU A 315 14.23 6.27 -15.09
C GLU A 315 13.57 7.27 -16.05
N PHE A 316 12.85 6.80 -17.07
CA PHE A 316 12.13 7.64 -18.02
C PHE A 316 11.12 8.58 -17.34
N VAL A 317 10.29 8.06 -16.44
CA VAL A 317 9.32 8.89 -15.71
C VAL A 317 10.05 9.86 -14.77
N GLY A 318 11.10 9.40 -14.08
CA GLY A 318 11.94 10.23 -13.21
C GLY A 318 12.48 11.46 -13.93
N ASP A 319 13.17 11.25 -15.05
CA ASP A 319 13.76 12.31 -15.86
C ASP A 319 12.72 13.35 -16.30
N ARG A 320 11.54 12.88 -16.73
CA ARG A 320 10.44 13.76 -17.19
C ARG A 320 9.82 14.61 -16.08
N PHE A 321 9.92 14.17 -14.82
CA PHE A 321 9.45 14.92 -13.65
C PHE A 321 10.59 15.58 -12.86
N GLY A 322 11.80 15.61 -13.43
CA GLY A 322 12.98 16.25 -12.81
C GLY A 322 13.43 15.56 -11.52
N ARG A 323 13.32 14.22 -11.47
CA ARG A 323 13.69 13.40 -10.32
C ARG A 323 14.84 12.50 -10.68
N THR A 324 15.88 12.48 -9.85
CA THR A 324 16.97 11.53 -9.98
C THR A 324 16.49 10.18 -9.48
N VAL A 325 16.41 9.19 -10.37
CA VAL A 325 15.94 7.84 -10.03
C VAL A 325 17.05 6.84 -10.28
N GLU A 326 17.40 6.08 -9.27
CA GLU A 326 18.26 4.90 -9.38
C GLU A 326 17.42 3.66 -9.11
N VAL A 327 17.58 2.64 -9.96
CA VAL A 327 16.88 1.37 -9.83
C VAL A 327 17.89 0.25 -9.66
N ILE A 328 17.69 -0.53 -8.61
CA ILE A 328 18.56 -1.64 -8.24
C ILE A 328 17.76 -2.93 -8.16
N THR A 329 18.35 -4.00 -8.69
CA THR A 329 17.79 -5.34 -8.61
C THR A 329 18.37 -6.06 -7.41
N THR A 330 17.52 -6.68 -6.60
CA THR A 330 17.95 -7.44 -5.43
C THR A 330 17.45 -8.88 -5.47
N ASP A 331 18.06 -9.75 -4.67
CA ASP A 331 17.63 -11.15 -4.58
C ASP A 331 16.26 -11.25 -3.92
N GLY A 332 15.31 -11.86 -4.63
CA GLY A 332 13.94 -12.13 -4.19
C GLY A 332 13.62 -13.62 -4.10
N ARG A 333 14.62 -14.50 -3.98
CA ARG A 333 14.41 -15.96 -3.90
C ARG A 333 13.89 -16.47 -2.56
N GLN A 334 14.02 -15.69 -1.50
CA GLN A 334 13.59 -16.07 -0.15
C GLN A 334 13.12 -14.86 0.68
N PRO A 335 12.39 -15.07 1.79
CA PRO A 335 12.06 -14.01 2.73
C PRO A 335 13.31 -13.28 3.21
N ILE A 336 13.18 -11.98 3.48
CA ILE A 336 14.27 -11.16 4.05
C ILE A 336 14.07 -11.08 5.55
N GLY A 337 15.09 -11.39 6.36
CA GLY A 337 14.91 -11.50 7.80
C GLY A 337 14.28 -12.83 8.23
N ASN A 338 14.13 -13.01 9.53
CA ASN A 338 13.63 -14.24 10.15
C ASN A 338 12.16 -14.12 10.60
N GLY A 339 11.57 -12.93 10.60
CA GLY A 339 10.18 -12.66 10.93
C GLY A 339 9.32 -12.36 9.72
N ILE A 340 8.08 -12.82 9.74
CA ILE A 340 7.02 -12.45 8.80
C ILE A 340 5.79 -12.09 9.63
N GLY A 341 5.32 -10.84 9.55
CA GLY A 341 4.26 -10.31 10.40
C GLY A 341 4.74 -9.12 11.25
N PRO A 342 3.84 -8.22 11.70
CA PRO A 342 4.24 -6.90 12.21
C PRO A 342 5.23 -6.94 13.38
N VAL A 343 4.94 -7.67 14.47
CA VAL A 343 5.83 -7.74 15.65
C VAL A 343 7.13 -8.46 15.33
N LEU A 344 7.05 -9.60 14.63
CA LEU A 344 8.22 -10.41 14.28
C LEU A 344 9.20 -9.63 13.38
N GLU A 345 8.67 -8.87 12.42
CA GLU A 345 9.48 -8.03 11.54
C GLU A 345 10.03 -6.78 12.26
N ALA A 346 9.31 -6.22 13.23
CA ALA A 346 9.81 -5.13 14.07
C ALA A 346 10.99 -5.59 14.95
N ASN A 347 10.89 -6.80 15.51
CA ASN A 347 11.97 -7.41 16.29
C ASN A 347 13.24 -7.60 15.45
N ASP A 348 13.10 -8.07 14.22
CA ASP A 348 14.24 -8.21 13.31
C ASP A 348 14.90 -6.87 12.97
N VAL A 349 14.11 -5.82 12.73
CA VAL A 349 14.62 -4.46 12.48
C VAL A 349 15.38 -3.94 13.70
N MET A 350 14.81 -4.06 14.90
CA MET A 350 15.43 -3.59 16.12
C MET A 350 16.68 -4.38 16.47
N ALA A 351 16.71 -5.69 16.23
CA ALA A 351 17.91 -6.53 16.38
C ALA A 351 19.04 -6.07 15.44
N VAL A 352 18.73 -5.76 14.17
CA VAL A 352 19.72 -5.23 13.22
C VAL A 352 20.26 -3.87 13.67
N LEU A 353 19.39 -2.94 14.07
CA LEU A 353 19.79 -1.62 14.57
C LEU A 353 20.58 -1.70 15.89
N GLY A 354 20.24 -2.66 16.75
CA GLY A 354 20.92 -2.98 18.00
C GLY A 354 22.29 -3.62 17.84
N ASN A 355 22.64 -4.07 16.63
CA ASN A 355 23.80 -4.93 16.37
C ASN A 355 23.76 -6.24 17.18
N ASP A 356 22.57 -6.82 17.37
CA ASP A 356 22.43 -8.10 18.05
C ASP A 356 23.19 -9.20 17.30
N LYS A 357 23.81 -10.10 18.05
CA LYS A 357 24.60 -11.20 17.48
C LYS A 357 23.80 -12.09 16.53
N ASP A 358 22.53 -12.29 16.88
CA ASP A 358 21.59 -13.16 16.15
C ASP A 358 20.67 -12.37 15.20
N ALA A 359 20.99 -11.09 14.95
CA ALA A 359 20.25 -10.27 14.00
C ALA A 359 20.32 -10.87 12.58
N PRO A 360 19.23 -10.79 11.80
CA PRO A 360 19.20 -11.32 10.44
C PRO A 360 20.23 -10.62 9.53
N ARG A 361 21.23 -11.38 9.09
CA ARG A 361 22.36 -10.88 8.29
C ARG A 361 21.93 -10.41 6.90
N ASP A 362 20.95 -11.08 6.31
CA ASP A 362 20.39 -10.72 5.00
C ASP A 362 19.67 -9.37 5.03
N LEU A 363 18.85 -9.12 6.06
CA LEU A 363 18.20 -7.83 6.29
C LEU A 363 19.25 -6.73 6.54
N ARG A 364 20.26 -6.99 7.37
CA ARG A 364 21.37 -6.06 7.64
C ARG A 364 22.09 -5.70 6.34
N GLU A 365 22.62 -6.69 5.62
CA GLU A 365 23.47 -6.47 4.46
C GLU A 365 22.71 -5.80 3.31
N LYS A 366 21.47 -6.24 3.04
CA LYS A 366 20.63 -5.57 2.05
C LYS A 366 20.37 -4.12 2.43
N SER A 367 20.04 -3.84 3.69
CA SER A 367 19.77 -2.47 4.15
C SER A 367 21.01 -1.57 4.07
N LEU A 368 22.20 -2.07 4.39
CA LEU A 368 23.45 -1.33 4.26
C LEU A 368 23.74 -0.95 2.81
N ARG A 369 23.55 -1.87 1.86
CA ARG A 369 23.70 -1.57 0.42
C ARG A 369 22.69 -0.54 -0.04
N LEU A 370 21.42 -0.69 0.32
CA LEU A 370 20.37 0.27 -0.01
C LEU A 370 20.66 1.67 0.55
N ALA A 371 21.07 1.75 1.82
CA ALA A 371 21.45 3.01 2.43
C ALA A 371 22.66 3.63 1.74
N ALA A 372 23.67 2.82 1.37
CA ALA A 372 24.87 3.29 0.68
C ALA A 372 24.52 4.13 -0.56
N HIS A 373 23.68 3.60 -1.46
CA HIS A 373 23.22 4.31 -2.66
C HIS A 373 22.58 5.67 -2.34
N LEU A 374 21.75 5.72 -1.29
CA LEU A 374 21.13 6.98 -0.87
C LEU A 374 22.15 7.97 -0.29
N LEU A 375 23.14 7.49 0.46
CA LEU A 375 24.19 8.34 1.03
C LEU A 375 25.09 8.94 -0.04
N GLU A 376 25.26 8.27 -1.19
CA GLU A 376 26.07 8.80 -2.30
C GLU A 376 25.42 10.01 -3.01
N TYR A 377 24.16 10.33 -2.71
CA TYR A 377 23.55 11.59 -3.13
C TYR A 377 23.99 12.80 -2.29
N ASP A 378 24.67 12.59 -1.15
CA ASP A 378 25.28 13.70 -0.43
C ASP A 378 26.53 14.18 -1.17
N PRO A 379 26.56 15.41 -1.71
CA PRO A 379 27.73 15.93 -2.41
C PRO A 379 28.97 16.08 -1.52
N LYS A 380 28.80 16.03 -0.18
CA LYS A 380 29.90 16.05 0.78
C LYS A 380 30.56 14.68 0.97
N LEU A 381 29.88 13.60 0.57
CA LEU A 381 30.42 12.26 0.67
C LEU A 381 31.34 11.97 -0.53
N ARG A 382 32.55 11.48 -0.26
CA ARG A 382 33.43 11.01 -1.33
C ARG A 382 32.80 9.79 -1.99
N GLY A 383 32.69 9.81 -3.33
CA GLY A 383 32.12 8.69 -4.10
C GLY A 383 32.76 7.34 -3.76
N GLY A 384 31.95 6.28 -3.71
CA GLY A 384 32.35 4.93 -3.33
C GLY A 384 32.47 4.69 -1.82
N ALA A 385 32.24 5.70 -0.97
CA ALA A 385 32.28 5.57 0.49
C ALA A 385 30.91 5.26 1.13
N GLY A 386 29.82 5.20 0.34
CA GLY A 386 28.45 5.04 0.84
C GLY A 386 28.28 3.84 1.78
N TYR A 387 28.80 2.67 1.38
CA TYR A 387 28.65 1.44 2.18
C TYR A 387 29.45 1.50 3.48
N ALA A 388 30.69 1.99 3.42
CA ALA A 388 31.53 2.14 4.61
C ALA A 388 30.87 3.09 5.63
N ARG A 389 30.28 4.19 5.15
CA ARG A 389 29.56 5.15 5.99
C ARG A 389 28.27 4.57 6.58
N ALA A 390 27.46 3.89 5.77
CA ALA A 390 26.23 3.24 6.24
C ALA A 390 26.55 2.20 7.34
N ARG A 391 27.60 1.41 7.14
CA ARG A 391 28.06 0.42 8.09
C ARG A 391 28.58 1.06 9.38
N GLU A 392 29.38 2.12 9.30
CA GLU A 392 29.85 2.88 10.46
C GLU A 392 28.68 3.42 11.30
N LEU A 393 27.66 4.00 10.67
CA LEU A 393 26.48 4.56 11.34
C LEU A 393 25.64 3.47 12.03
N LEU A 394 25.58 2.28 11.45
CA LEU A 394 24.92 1.13 12.08
C LEU A 394 25.74 0.60 13.26
N GLU A 395 27.04 0.31 13.06
CA GLU A 395 27.93 -0.32 14.06
C GLU A 395 28.22 0.59 15.26
N SER A 396 28.26 1.91 15.06
CA SER A 396 28.41 2.88 16.15
C SER A 396 27.13 3.07 17.00
N GLY A 397 26.00 2.50 16.57
CA GLY A 397 24.69 2.70 17.21
C GLY A 397 24.05 4.06 16.90
N ALA A 398 24.62 4.86 16.00
CA ALA A 398 24.04 6.14 15.59
C ALA A 398 22.66 5.94 14.92
N ALA A 399 22.53 4.92 14.07
CA ALA A 399 21.25 4.56 13.46
C ALA A 399 20.19 4.16 14.50
N LEU A 400 20.55 3.39 15.53
CA LEU A 400 19.61 3.02 16.61
C LEU A 400 19.13 4.26 17.38
N LYS A 401 20.05 5.15 17.76
CA LYS A 401 19.69 6.42 18.43
C LYS A 401 18.77 7.27 17.57
N GLN A 402 19.02 7.29 16.25
CA GLN A 402 18.18 8.01 15.31
C GLN A 402 16.79 7.38 15.15
N MET A 403 16.69 6.05 15.13
CA MET A 403 15.40 5.35 15.16
C MET A 403 14.63 5.69 16.43
N GLN A 404 15.27 5.68 17.60
CA GLN A 404 14.63 6.06 18.86
C GLN A 404 14.10 7.50 18.81
N LYS A 405 14.90 8.44 18.28
CA LYS A 405 14.47 9.83 18.10
C LYS A 405 13.23 9.95 17.19
N ILE A 406 13.16 9.16 16.12
CA ILE A 406 11.99 9.11 15.23
C ILE A 406 10.78 8.52 15.95
N ILE A 407 10.95 7.44 16.73
CA ILE A 407 9.90 6.82 17.55
C ILE A 407 9.34 7.84 18.54
N ASP A 408 10.20 8.52 19.29
CA ASP A 408 9.83 9.52 20.29
C ASP A 408 9.07 10.70 19.65
N ALA A 409 9.55 11.17 18.49
CA ALA A 409 8.92 12.27 17.76
C ALA A 409 7.56 11.89 17.14
N GLN A 410 7.37 10.63 16.71
CA GLN A 410 6.09 10.12 16.22
C GLN A 410 5.09 9.85 17.36
N GLY A 411 5.59 9.60 18.56
CA GLY A 411 4.82 9.31 19.75
C GLY A 411 4.52 7.82 19.93
N PRO A 412 4.01 7.43 21.12
CA PRO A 412 3.90 6.04 21.52
C PRO A 412 2.93 5.25 20.63
N SER A 413 3.24 3.98 20.42
CA SER A 413 2.31 3.02 19.84
C SER A 413 1.23 2.61 20.84
N THR A 414 0.06 2.25 20.33
CA THR A 414 -1.02 1.59 21.08
C THR A 414 -1.10 0.09 20.81
N CYS A 415 -0.18 -0.48 20.02
CA CYS A 415 -0.19 -1.89 19.66
C CYS A 415 0.45 -2.75 20.76
N SER A 416 -0.09 -3.96 20.94
CA SER A 416 0.60 -5.00 21.71
C SER A 416 1.80 -5.52 20.92
N THR A 417 2.89 -5.78 21.65
CA THR A 417 4.11 -6.42 21.14
C THR A 417 4.16 -7.91 21.48
N GLU A 418 3.11 -8.45 22.11
CA GLU A 418 3.03 -9.87 22.46
C GLU A 418 2.78 -10.70 21.20
N LEU A 419 3.46 -11.86 21.13
CA LEU A 419 3.20 -12.84 20.08
C LEU A 419 1.93 -13.63 20.38
N GLY A 420 1.31 -14.18 19.34
CA GLY A 420 0.16 -15.06 19.47
C GLY A 420 0.43 -16.22 20.45
N SER A 421 -0.54 -16.48 21.32
CA SER A 421 -0.43 -17.52 22.36
C SER A 421 -0.54 -18.94 21.78
N LEU A 422 -1.17 -19.10 20.63
CA LEU A 422 -1.24 -20.36 19.90
C LEU A 422 -0.09 -20.43 18.90
N SER A 423 0.68 -21.52 18.94
CA SER A 423 1.80 -21.71 18.02
C SER A 423 2.08 -23.18 17.73
N PHE A 424 2.61 -23.44 16.54
CA PHE A 424 3.07 -24.77 16.13
C PHE A 424 4.28 -24.67 15.20
N ASP A 425 5.11 -25.71 15.21
CA ASP A 425 6.27 -25.84 14.34
C ASP A 425 5.92 -26.63 13.08
N VAL A 426 6.36 -26.12 11.94
CA VAL A 426 6.38 -26.87 10.69
C VAL A 426 7.78 -27.45 10.52
N LYS A 427 7.86 -28.78 10.42
CA LYS A 427 9.10 -29.55 10.49
C LYS A 427 9.51 -30.08 9.12
N ALA A 428 10.81 -30.32 8.94
CA ALA A 428 11.34 -30.97 7.74
C ALA A 428 10.84 -32.42 7.64
N ALA A 429 10.38 -32.83 6.46
CA ALA A 429 9.85 -34.17 6.23
C ALA A 429 10.96 -35.24 6.10
N HIS A 430 12.15 -34.83 5.68
CA HIS A 430 13.34 -35.66 5.46
C HIS A 430 14.61 -34.82 5.69
N ASP A 431 15.73 -35.52 5.86
CA ASP A 431 17.05 -34.91 5.91
C ASP A 431 17.41 -34.29 4.56
N GLY A 432 18.16 -33.18 4.57
CA GLY A 432 18.69 -32.60 3.34
C GLY A 432 19.12 -31.15 3.48
N THR A 433 19.18 -30.42 2.35
CA THR A 433 19.46 -28.98 2.30
C THR A 433 18.27 -28.22 1.73
N VAL A 434 17.88 -27.12 2.37
CA VAL A 434 16.82 -26.24 1.86
C VAL A 434 17.26 -25.64 0.52
N SER A 435 16.61 -26.03 -0.57
CA SER A 435 16.96 -25.60 -1.93
C SER A 435 16.11 -24.43 -2.42
N ALA A 436 14.89 -24.27 -1.90
CA ALA A 436 14.00 -23.16 -2.25
C ALA A 436 12.97 -22.85 -1.16
N ILE A 437 12.47 -21.61 -1.16
CA ILE A 437 11.41 -21.15 -0.26
C ILE A 437 10.37 -20.37 -1.09
N ASP A 438 9.10 -20.76 -0.99
CA ASP A 438 7.99 -20.05 -1.62
C ASP A 438 7.53 -18.86 -0.76
N CYS A 439 8.02 -17.68 -1.13
CA CYS A 439 7.62 -16.41 -0.54
C CYS A 439 6.11 -16.12 -0.62
N LEU A 440 5.45 -16.52 -1.71
CA LEU A 440 4.01 -16.31 -1.88
C LEU A 440 3.22 -17.22 -0.94
N ARG A 441 3.67 -18.48 -0.79
CA ARG A 441 3.08 -19.42 0.16
C ARG A 441 3.21 -18.91 1.59
N LEU A 442 4.40 -18.49 2.00
CA LEU A 442 4.62 -17.96 3.35
C LEU A 442 3.82 -16.67 3.62
N ASN A 443 3.68 -15.78 2.62
CA ASN A 443 2.79 -14.63 2.72
C ASN A 443 1.35 -15.04 3.00
N ARG A 444 0.83 -16.07 2.30
CA ARG A 444 -0.54 -16.58 2.51
C ARG A 444 -0.69 -17.18 3.89
N LEU A 445 0.23 -18.05 4.32
CA LEU A 445 0.19 -18.69 5.64
C LEU A 445 0.20 -17.65 6.77
N ALA A 446 1.11 -16.67 6.72
CA ALA A 446 1.16 -15.62 7.73
C ALA A 446 -0.13 -14.80 7.80
N ARG A 447 -0.79 -14.56 6.66
CA ARG A 447 -2.11 -13.90 6.62
C ARG A 447 -3.22 -14.77 7.18
N THR A 448 -3.21 -16.06 6.86
CA THR A 448 -4.17 -17.03 7.41
C THR A 448 -4.05 -17.15 8.94
N ALA A 449 -2.85 -16.91 9.48
CA ALA A 449 -2.61 -16.89 10.92
C ALA A 449 -3.11 -15.62 11.65
N GLY A 450 -3.59 -14.60 10.92
CA GLY A 450 -4.13 -13.35 11.48
C GLY A 450 -3.37 -12.07 11.08
N ALA A 451 -2.18 -12.17 10.47
CA ALA A 451 -1.40 -10.99 10.10
C ALA A 451 -2.00 -10.24 8.87
N PRO A 452 -1.98 -8.89 8.81
CA PRO A 452 -1.44 -7.95 9.78
C PRO A 452 -2.44 -7.44 10.82
N LEU A 453 -3.68 -7.98 10.85
CA LEU A 453 -4.73 -7.50 11.75
C LEU A 453 -4.28 -7.73 13.19
N ASP A 454 -3.88 -8.95 13.49
CA ASP A 454 -3.21 -9.28 14.73
C ASP A 454 -1.70 -9.08 14.59
N LYS A 455 -1.18 -8.07 15.29
CA LYS A 455 0.22 -7.65 15.15
C LYS A 455 1.22 -8.72 15.58
N GLY A 456 0.84 -9.52 16.58
CA GLY A 456 1.61 -10.64 17.11
C GLY A 456 1.49 -11.96 16.32
N ALA A 457 0.60 -12.02 15.33
CA ALA A 457 0.46 -13.17 14.45
C ALA A 457 1.50 -13.14 13.33
N GLY A 458 1.89 -14.32 12.83
CA GLY A 458 2.86 -14.43 11.74
C GLY A 458 3.72 -15.68 11.79
N ILE A 459 4.90 -15.60 11.18
CA ILE A 459 5.82 -16.74 11.02
C ILE A 459 7.24 -16.34 11.45
N ARG A 460 7.87 -17.15 12.31
CA ARG A 460 9.30 -17.09 12.62
C ARG A 460 10.04 -18.19 11.87
N LEU A 461 10.98 -17.81 11.02
CA LEU A 461 11.81 -18.71 10.25
C LEU A 461 13.03 -19.16 11.07
N PHE A 462 13.37 -20.44 10.98
CA PHE A 462 14.58 -21.02 11.57
C PHE A 462 15.60 -21.45 10.51
N LYS A 463 15.14 -21.72 9.29
CA LYS A 463 15.96 -22.19 8.17
C LYS A 463 15.82 -21.28 6.96
N LYS A 464 16.90 -21.12 6.23
CA LYS A 464 17.04 -20.34 4.98
C LYS A 464 17.55 -21.22 3.86
N ILE A 465 17.49 -20.73 2.63
CA ILE A 465 18.06 -21.44 1.47
C ILE A 465 19.55 -21.68 1.72
N GLY A 466 19.98 -22.93 1.57
CA GLY A 466 21.35 -23.39 1.82
C GLY A 466 21.57 -24.02 3.20
N ASP A 467 20.61 -23.91 4.12
CA ASP A 467 20.73 -24.54 5.44
C ASP A 467 20.46 -26.05 5.37
N ARG A 468 21.26 -26.82 6.11
CA ARG A 468 21.01 -28.25 6.33
C ARG A 468 19.91 -28.45 7.37
N VAL A 469 19.07 -29.45 7.12
CA VAL A 469 17.97 -29.85 8.00
C VAL A 469 17.97 -31.35 8.23
N GLU A 470 17.56 -31.74 9.44
CA GLU A 470 17.28 -33.14 9.80
C GLU A 470 15.75 -33.37 9.81
N GLN A 471 15.33 -34.59 9.53
CA GLN A 471 13.92 -35.00 9.60
C GLN A 471 13.35 -34.66 10.99
N GLY A 472 12.23 -33.94 11.02
CA GLY A 472 11.59 -33.50 12.24
C GLY A 472 12.14 -32.20 12.83
N GLU A 473 13.21 -31.63 12.26
CA GLU A 473 13.73 -30.32 12.67
C GLU A 473 12.78 -29.19 12.23
N PRO A 474 12.48 -28.20 13.08
CA PRO A 474 11.64 -27.05 12.71
C PRO A 474 12.25 -26.21 11.57
N LEU A 475 11.48 -26.02 10.50
CA LEU A 475 11.77 -25.07 9.42
C LEU A 475 11.35 -23.64 9.82
N TYR A 476 10.14 -23.54 10.37
CA TYR A 476 9.56 -22.30 10.87
C TYR A 476 8.46 -22.58 11.90
N ARG A 477 8.14 -21.56 12.71
CA ARG A 477 7.03 -21.55 13.67
C ARG A 477 5.97 -20.56 13.23
N VAL A 478 4.70 -20.94 13.35
CA VAL A 478 3.55 -20.07 13.13
C VAL A 478 2.99 -19.60 14.48
N TYR A 479 2.58 -18.34 14.56
CA TYR A 479 1.92 -17.72 15.71
C TYR A 479 0.54 -17.19 15.31
N ALA A 480 -0.48 -17.50 16.10
CA ALA A 480 -1.86 -17.05 15.94
C ALA A 480 -2.49 -16.76 17.32
N PHE A 481 -3.59 -16.00 17.34
CA PHE A 481 -4.34 -15.72 18.57
C PHE A 481 -5.59 -16.60 18.71
N ASP A 482 -6.29 -16.82 17.60
CA ASP A 482 -7.58 -17.51 17.59
C ASP A 482 -7.47 -18.96 17.11
N GLN A 483 -8.19 -19.87 17.78
CA GLN A 483 -8.18 -21.30 17.44
C GLN A 483 -8.62 -21.59 15.99
N PRO A 484 -9.67 -20.95 15.42
CA PRO A 484 -10.04 -21.18 14.03
C PRO A 484 -8.94 -20.78 13.03
N GLU A 485 -8.24 -19.67 13.28
CA GLU A 485 -7.13 -19.23 12.42
C GLU A 485 -5.93 -20.17 12.53
N HIS A 486 -5.60 -20.58 13.76
CA HIS A 486 -4.59 -21.59 14.05
C HIS A 486 -4.86 -22.90 13.29
N ASP A 487 -6.08 -23.44 13.36
CA ASP A 487 -6.42 -24.70 12.70
C ASP A 487 -6.39 -24.58 11.18
N LEU A 488 -6.84 -23.44 10.65
CA LEU A 488 -6.83 -23.15 9.22
C LEU A 488 -5.40 -23.06 8.69
N VAL A 489 -4.51 -22.31 9.36
CA VAL A 489 -3.12 -22.20 8.94
C VAL A 489 -2.34 -23.49 9.16
N ALA A 490 -2.64 -24.26 10.21
CA ALA A 490 -2.04 -25.58 10.43
C ALA A 490 -2.41 -26.57 9.31
N SER A 491 -3.69 -26.63 8.93
CA SER A 491 -4.15 -27.46 7.81
C SER A 491 -3.50 -27.03 6.49
N ALA A 492 -3.42 -25.72 6.24
CA ALA A 492 -2.76 -25.20 5.05
C ALA A 492 -1.25 -25.55 5.05
N ALA A 493 -0.54 -25.35 6.14
CA ALA A 493 0.89 -25.64 6.22
C ALA A 493 1.20 -27.14 6.07
N ALA A 494 0.32 -28.03 6.57
CA ALA A 494 0.44 -29.47 6.40
C ALA A 494 0.26 -29.92 4.95
N ALA A 495 -0.63 -29.25 4.20
CA ALA A 495 -0.82 -29.52 2.77
C ALA A 495 0.37 -29.03 1.92
N GLU A 496 0.93 -27.87 2.26
CA GLU A 496 2.05 -27.27 1.55
C GLU A 496 2.79 -26.30 2.48
N ASN A 497 4.01 -26.68 2.89
CA ASN A 497 4.85 -25.93 3.83
C ASN A 497 5.64 -24.78 3.17
N GLY A 498 5.72 -24.74 1.84
CA GLY A 498 6.45 -23.71 1.10
C GLY A 498 7.98 -23.84 1.14
N TYR A 499 8.52 -24.97 1.57
CA TYR A 499 9.96 -25.28 1.53
C TYR A 499 10.24 -26.45 0.59
N ALA A 500 11.35 -26.37 -0.13
CA ALA A 500 11.90 -27.49 -0.89
C ALA A 500 13.21 -27.95 -0.25
N VAL A 501 13.34 -29.25 0.00
CA VAL A 501 14.57 -29.87 0.55
C VAL A 501 15.13 -30.87 -0.48
N ASP A 502 16.37 -30.65 -0.92
CA ASP A 502 17.06 -31.40 -1.97
C ASP A 502 16.32 -31.52 -3.31
N GLY A 503 15.33 -30.64 -3.56
CA GLY A 503 14.55 -30.62 -4.80
C GLY A 503 13.49 -31.72 -4.92
N HIS A 504 13.27 -32.50 -3.85
CA HIS A 504 12.22 -33.52 -3.80
C HIS A 504 10.81 -32.92 -3.79
N ASP A 505 10.65 -31.71 -3.24
CA ASP A 505 9.39 -30.96 -3.21
C ASP A 505 9.48 -29.81 -4.22
N ALA A 506 9.00 -30.03 -5.46
CA ALA A 506 9.01 -28.99 -6.47
C ALA A 506 8.05 -27.85 -6.06
N LEU A 507 8.55 -26.61 -5.99
CA LEU A 507 7.68 -25.45 -5.81
C LEU A 507 6.72 -25.36 -7.01
N PRO A 508 5.40 -25.17 -6.80
CA PRO A 508 4.49 -24.96 -7.91
C PRO A 508 4.93 -23.69 -8.65
N GLY A 509 5.34 -23.85 -9.90
CA GLY A 509 5.62 -22.71 -10.77
C GLY A 509 4.36 -21.85 -10.91
N LYS A 510 4.51 -20.53 -10.94
CA LYS A 510 3.41 -19.65 -11.40
C LYS A 510 3.01 -20.14 -12.79
N THR A 511 1.86 -20.81 -12.91
CA THR A 511 1.16 -20.90 -14.19
C THR A 511 0.98 -19.47 -14.66
N ALA A 512 1.56 -19.11 -15.81
CA ALA A 512 1.33 -17.82 -16.42
C ALA A 512 -0.18 -17.68 -16.65
N SER A 513 -0.82 -16.84 -15.84
CA SER A 513 -2.20 -16.38 -16.00
C SER A 513 -2.17 -14.95 -16.49
#